data_AF-A0A2H9L207-F1
#
_entry.id   AF-A0A2H9L207-F1
#
_cell.length_a   1.000
_cell.length_b   1.000
_cell.length_c   1.000
_cell.angle_alpha   90.00
_cell.angle_beta   90.00
_cell.angle_gamma   90.00
#
_symmetry.space_group_name_H-M   'P 1'
#
loop_
_entity.id
_entity.type
_entity.pdbx_description
1 polymer ?
#
loop_
_entity_poly.entity_id
_entity_poly.type
_entity_poly.pdbx_seq_one_letter_code
_entity_poly.pdbx_strand_id
1 'polypeptide(L)'
;MLADAEQNSNDTKRAINLLLAAKELIGVNTAILQRSPYGIVEASWYAYGSIVLKVVLMNPLNATRTATWKQYLPPEVTTKDIMSTDGLDVGYDPSSSTLFVYLNATLDPGESITRSAEMVDIWNIPEDEIGNYSATLDELVGALTNTPYAAQAITLKTDAQLRLNRILIRQKQAVTPEQHLQVYAENRAELEAAKSEMDELRKLVAANGAEAGLGRGIATSTLLTILGAVAILVAFAAVIYASRQRRNNEPRREVPVSPEVHGLLLELKQRRQEEETAGVPEKTKREITRSVLGEVRRRGFAGEDIARARDIIREIFDSLA
;
A
#
# COMPACT_ATOMS: atom_id res chain seq x y z
N MET A 1 -30.50 -17.09 7.60
CA MET A 1 -29.40 -16.31 7.00
C MET A 1 -28.17 -16.18 7.91
N LEU A 2 -28.25 -15.60 9.11
CA LEU A 2 -27.08 -15.55 10.02
C LEU A 2 -26.69 -16.94 10.57
N ALA A 3 -27.67 -17.76 10.97
CA ALA A 3 -27.42 -19.13 11.41
C ALA A 3 -26.81 -20.03 10.32
N ASP A 4 -27.26 -19.84 9.07
CA ASP A 4 -26.73 -20.61 7.93
C ASP A 4 -25.28 -20.20 7.60
N ALA A 5 -24.94 -18.91 7.74
CA ALA A 5 -23.57 -18.43 7.52
C ALA A 5 -22.60 -18.91 8.61
N GLU A 6 -23.05 -18.94 9.87
CA GLU A 6 -22.27 -19.44 11.00
C GLU A 6 -22.03 -20.95 10.92
N GLN A 7 -23.06 -21.72 10.52
CA GLN A 7 -22.94 -23.16 10.32
C GLN A 7 -22.00 -23.51 9.17
N ASN A 8 -22.09 -22.78 8.05
CA ASN A 8 -21.21 -22.98 6.89
C ASN A 8 -19.74 -22.62 7.19
N SER A 9 -19.51 -21.61 8.05
CA SER A 9 -18.17 -21.28 8.56
C SER A 9 -17.60 -22.42 9.42
N ASN A 10 -18.40 -22.99 10.32
CA ASN A 10 -17.98 -24.10 11.17
C ASN A 10 -17.69 -25.39 10.37
N ASP A 11 -18.46 -25.68 9.33
CA ASP A 11 -18.23 -26.84 8.46
C ASP A 11 -16.95 -26.67 7.64
N THR A 12 -16.70 -25.47 7.12
CA THR A 12 -15.44 -25.12 6.45
C THR A 12 -14.25 -25.26 7.41
N LYS A 13 -14.40 -24.80 8.66
CA LYS A 13 -13.37 -24.94 9.70
C LYS A 13 -13.01 -26.39 9.97
N ARG A 14 -14.02 -27.26 10.08
CA ARG A 14 -13.82 -28.70 10.30
C ARG A 14 -13.12 -29.35 9.12
N ALA A 15 -13.52 -29.03 7.89
CA ALA A 15 -12.92 -29.59 6.68
C ALA A 15 -11.42 -29.24 6.56
N ILE A 16 -11.05 -27.98 6.80
CA ILE A 16 -9.64 -27.53 6.77
C ILE A 16 -8.82 -28.24 7.85
N ASN A 17 -9.34 -28.32 9.08
CA ASN A 17 -8.68 -29.04 10.17
C ASN A 17 -8.43 -30.52 9.85
N LEU A 18 -9.39 -31.17 9.20
CA LEU A 18 -9.26 -32.56 8.78
C LEU A 18 -8.22 -32.74 7.66
N LEU A 19 -8.15 -31.81 6.70
CA LEU A 19 -7.13 -31.81 5.66
C LEU A 19 -5.72 -31.61 6.21
N LEU A 20 -5.54 -30.69 7.17
CA LEU A 20 -4.27 -30.47 7.85
C LEU A 20 -3.83 -31.73 8.60
N ALA A 21 -4.72 -32.33 9.40
CA ALA A 21 -4.43 -33.59 10.09
C ALA A 21 -4.10 -34.72 9.11
N ALA A 22 -4.84 -34.86 8.01
CA ALA A 22 -4.58 -35.88 7.00
C ALA A 22 -3.22 -35.70 6.32
N LYS A 23 -2.83 -34.46 5.99
CA LYS A 23 -1.52 -34.14 5.42
C LYS A 23 -0.39 -34.57 6.36
N GLU A 24 -0.50 -34.26 7.64
CA GLU A 24 0.51 -34.64 8.64
C GLU A 24 0.57 -36.15 8.83
N LEU A 25 -0.58 -36.84 8.88
CA LEU A 25 -0.63 -38.31 8.98
C LEU A 25 -0.05 -39.00 7.73
N ILE A 26 -0.24 -38.44 6.54
CA ILE A 26 0.42 -38.92 5.31
C ILE A 26 1.94 -38.72 5.43
N GLY A 27 2.39 -37.60 5.98
CA GLY A 27 3.79 -37.34 6.30
C GLY A 27 4.37 -38.38 7.26
N VAL A 28 3.65 -38.69 8.34
CA VAL A 28 3.99 -39.74 9.32
C VAL A 28 4.10 -41.10 8.64
N ASN A 29 3.10 -41.51 7.86
CA ASN A 29 3.13 -42.78 7.14
C ASN A 29 4.28 -42.85 6.13
N THR A 30 4.54 -41.76 5.42
CA THR A 30 5.67 -41.68 4.49
C THR A 30 7.00 -41.79 5.25
N ALA A 31 7.12 -41.14 6.41
CA ALA A 31 8.30 -41.24 7.27
C ALA A 31 8.50 -42.65 7.83
N ILE A 32 7.43 -43.35 8.20
CA ILE A 32 7.48 -44.77 8.60
C ILE A 32 7.98 -45.64 7.44
N LEU A 33 7.47 -45.40 6.22
CA LEU A 33 7.82 -46.19 5.03
C LEU A 33 9.25 -45.91 4.51
N GLN A 34 9.75 -44.68 4.69
CA GLN A 34 11.07 -44.27 4.22
C GLN A 34 12.18 -44.50 5.26
N ARG A 35 11.86 -44.60 6.56
CA ARG A 35 12.86 -44.84 7.62
C ARG A 35 13.15 -46.33 7.83
N SER A 36 14.44 -46.64 7.82
CA SER A 36 15.06 -47.79 8.50
C SER A 36 14.71 -47.78 10.02
N PRO A 37 14.72 -48.91 10.74
CA PRO A 37 13.85 -49.23 11.89
C PRO A 37 14.18 -48.56 13.25
N TYR A 38 14.55 -47.27 13.29
CA TYR A 38 15.27 -46.73 14.47
C TYR A 38 14.69 -45.48 15.15
N GLY A 39 13.41 -45.12 14.99
CA GLY A 39 12.89 -43.99 15.77
C GLY A 39 11.39 -43.86 15.89
N ILE A 40 10.99 -43.15 16.94
CA ILE A 40 9.64 -42.59 17.10
C ILE A 40 9.38 -41.61 15.96
N VAL A 41 8.15 -41.63 15.45
CA VAL A 41 7.70 -40.72 14.40
C VAL A 41 6.88 -39.62 15.04
N GLU A 42 7.18 -38.39 14.65
CA GLU A 42 6.60 -37.18 15.21
C GLU A 42 5.98 -36.35 14.10
N ALA A 43 4.84 -35.74 14.39
CA ALA A 43 4.25 -34.70 13.56
C ALA A 43 3.55 -33.69 14.44
N SER A 44 3.60 -32.42 14.02
CA SER A 44 2.96 -31.33 14.74
C SER A 44 2.45 -30.28 13.77
N TRP A 45 1.26 -29.75 14.03
CA TRP A 45 0.64 -28.72 13.21
C TRP A 45 -0.27 -27.83 14.03
N TYR A 46 -0.56 -26.64 13.51
CA TYR A 46 -1.53 -25.75 14.12
C TYR A 46 -2.94 -25.98 13.54
N ALA A 47 -3.95 -25.95 14.40
CA ALA A 47 -5.35 -26.08 14.00
C ALA A 47 -5.89 -24.80 13.34
N TYR A 48 -6.83 -24.93 12.41
CA TYR A 48 -7.52 -23.83 11.77
C TYR A 48 -8.55 -23.16 12.68
N GLY A 49 -8.50 -21.83 12.74
CA GLY A 49 -9.46 -20.98 13.48
C GLY A 49 -9.29 -21.00 15.00
N SER A 50 -8.25 -21.66 15.51
CA SER A 50 -7.83 -21.66 16.91
C SER A 50 -6.35 -21.98 16.93
N ILE A 51 -5.54 -21.24 17.67
CA ILE A 51 -4.09 -21.46 17.74
C ILE A 51 -3.82 -22.62 18.69
N VAL A 52 -4.24 -23.80 18.25
CA VAL A 52 -3.97 -25.06 18.93
C VAL A 52 -2.84 -25.72 18.19
N LEU A 53 -1.68 -25.77 18.81
CA LEU A 53 -0.61 -26.63 18.39
C LEU A 53 -0.96 -28.06 18.78
N LYS A 54 -1.09 -28.95 17.80
CA LYS A 54 -1.28 -30.38 18.00
C LYS A 54 0.02 -31.10 17.72
N VAL A 55 0.32 -32.11 18.53
CA VAL A 55 1.45 -33.01 18.32
C VAL A 55 0.99 -34.45 18.44
N VAL A 56 1.49 -35.28 17.53
CA VAL A 56 1.32 -36.73 17.53
C VAL A 56 2.69 -37.37 17.59
N LEU A 57 2.89 -38.24 18.58
CA LEU A 57 4.06 -39.10 18.70
C LEU A 57 3.61 -40.54 18.57
N MET A 58 4.29 -41.31 17.71
CA MET A 58 3.98 -42.72 17.47
C MET A 58 5.24 -43.57 17.55
N ASN A 59 5.16 -44.67 18.30
CA ASN A 59 6.20 -45.70 18.34
C ASN A 59 5.86 -46.85 17.38
N PRO A 60 6.45 -46.91 16.17
CA PRO A 60 6.19 -48.00 15.22
C PRO A 60 6.94 -49.30 15.57
N LEU A 61 7.74 -49.34 16.64
CA LEU A 61 8.62 -50.46 16.96
C LEU A 61 7.97 -51.45 17.93
N ASN A 62 8.52 -52.66 17.97
CA ASN A 62 8.07 -53.74 18.87
C ASN A 62 8.66 -53.62 20.29
N ALA A 63 9.27 -52.49 20.65
CA ALA A 63 9.91 -52.26 21.95
C ALA A 63 9.57 -50.86 22.48
N THR A 64 9.43 -50.74 23.81
CA THR A 64 9.19 -49.46 24.49
C THR A 64 10.35 -48.49 24.26
N ARG A 65 10.02 -47.24 23.97
CA ARG A 65 10.99 -46.17 23.67
C ARG A 65 10.57 -44.86 24.31
N THR A 66 11.55 -44.10 24.78
CA THR A 66 11.32 -42.72 25.24
C THR A 66 11.68 -41.76 24.11
N ALA A 67 10.77 -40.85 23.79
CA ALA A 67 11.02 -39.70 22.91
C ALA A 67 10.96 -38.40 23.71
N THR A 68 11.82 -37.48 23.30
CA THR A 68 11.76 -36.08 23.66
C THR A 68 11.43 -35.30 22.40
N TRP A 69 10.27 -34.67 22.39
CA TRP A 69 9.85 -33.75 21.34
C TRP A 69 9.96 -32.32 21.85
N LYS A 70 10.43 -31.40 21.00
CA LYS A 70 10.59 -29.98 21.35
C LYS A 70 10.24 -29.13 20.14
N GLN A 71 9.40 -28.12 20.35
CA GLN A 71 9.08 -27.12 19.34
C GLN A 71 9.15 -25.71 19.92
N TYR A 72 9.86 -24.82 19.21
CA TYR A 72 9.88 -23.41 19.53
C TYR A 72 8.58 -22.75 19.06
N LEU A 73 8.00 -21.94 19.94
CA LEU A 73 6.86 -21.09 19.62
C LEU A 73 7.35 -19.81 18.93
N PRO A 74 6.47 -19.10 18.20
CA PRO A 74 6.81 -17.80 17.65
C PRO A 74 7.24 -16.81 18.75
N PRO A 75 8.19 -15.91 18.48
CA PRO A 75 8.77 -15.02 19.48
C PRO A 75 7.77 -14.02 20.08
N GLU A 76 6.64 -13.79 19.41
CA GLU A 76 5.57 -12.91 19.90
C GLU A 76 4.75 -13.54 21.03
N VAL A 77 4.76 -14.86 21.15
CA VAL A 77 3.98 -15.57 22.16
C VAL A 77 4.62 -15.38 23.53
N THR A 78 3.81 -14.95 24.50
CA THR A 78 4.20 -14.87 25.91
C THR A 78 3.54 -15.97 26.73
N THR A 79 4.00 -16.16 27.96
CA THR A 79 3.45 -17.19 28.87
C THR A 79 1.98 -16.94 29.21
N LYS A 80 1.50 -15.70 29.06
CA LYS A 80 0.10 -15.32 29.29
C LYS A 80 -0.81 -15.71 28.14
N ASP A 81 -0.24 -15.90 26.95
CA ASP A 81 -0.99 -16.23 25.75
C ASP A 81 -1.23 -17.74 25.64
N ILE A 82 -0.57 -18.55 26.48
CA ILE A 82 -0.79 -19.99 26.55
C ILE A 82 -1.96 -20.27 27.50
N MET A 83 -3.07 -20.75 26.94
CA MET A 83 -4.30 -21.02 27.69
C MET A 83 -4.31 -22.39 28.33
N SER A 84 -3.85 -23.40 27.59
CA SER A 84 -3.86 -24.79 28.04
C SER A 84 -2.70 -25.55 27.42
N THR A 85 -2.08 -26.42 28.22
CA THR A 85 -1.01 -27.29 27.79
C THR A 85 -1.40 -28.69 28.22
N ASP A 86 -2.16 -29.38 27.35
CA ASP A 86 -2.63 -30.74 27.57
C ASP A 86 -1.42 -31.69 27.66
N GLY A 87 -0.83 -31.82 28.85
CA GLY A 87 0.34 -32.65 29.14
C GLY A 87 1.66 -32.20 28.48
N LEU A 88 1.71 -30.99 27.91
CA LEU A 88 2.93 -30.38 27.38
C LEU A 88 3.58 -29.49 28.43
N ASP A 89 4.90 -29.51 28.50
CA ASP A 89 5.65 -28.60 29.35
C ASP A 89 6.12 -27.38 28.56
N VAL A 90 6.15 -26.22 29.20
CA VAL A 90 6.61 -24.96 28.60
C VAL A 90 7.95 -24.57 29.22
N GLY A 91 8.95 -24.37 28.37
CA GLY A 91 10.25 -23.81 28.73
C GLY A 91 10.46 -22.43 28.10
N TYR A 92 11.36 -21.66 28.70
CA TYR A 92 11.85 -20.40 28.15
C TYR A 92 13.34 -20.53 27.86
N ASP A 93 13.77 -20.13 26.67
CA ASP A 93 15.17 -20.10 26.28
C ASP A 93 15.69 -18.66 26.38
N PRO A 94 16.52 -18.32 27.39
CA PRO A 94 17.04 -16.96 27.56
C PRO A 94 17.95 -16.51 26.42
N SER A 95 18.57 -17.46 25.69
CA SER A 95 19.51 -17.13 24.63
C SER A 95 18.81 -16.64 23.37
N SER A 96 17.67 -17.22 23.05
CA SER A 96 16.82 -16.83 21.91
C SER A 96 15.66 -15.90 22.32
N SER A 97 15.43 -15.72 23.62
CA SER A 97 14.28 -15.00 24.18
C SER A 97 12.94 -15.54 23.69
N THR A 98 12.86 -16.85 23.48
CA THR A 98 11.72 -17.52 22.86
C THR A 98 11.19 -18.62 23.77
N LEU A 99 9.86 -18.77 23.81
CA LEU A 99 9.21 -19.89 24.49
C LEU A 99 9.28 -21.15 23.63
N PHE A 100 9.36 -22.31 24.28
CA PHE A 100 9.27 -23.59 23.60
C PHE A 100 8.37 -24.53 24.40
N VAL A 101 7.65 -25.38 23.68
CA VAL A 101 6.93 -26.50 24.26
C VAL A 101 7.74 -27.77 24.08
N TYR A 102 7.67 -28.67 25.05
CA TYR A 102 8.31 -29.96 24.95
C TYR A 102 7.48 -31.06 25.60
N LEU A 103 7.75 -32.29 25.18
CA LEU A 103 7.09 -33.49 25.66
C LEU A 103 8.12 -34.59 25.82
N ASN A 104 8.24 -35.10 27.03
CA ASN A 104 8.98 -36.33 27.32
C ASN A 104 7.97 -37.45 27.53
N ALA A 105 7.90 -38.38 26.59
CA ALA A 105 6.96 -39.49 26.64
C ALA A 105 7.67 -40.83 26.43
N THR A 106 7.34 -41.79 27.28
CA THR A 106 7.68 -43.20 27.08
C THR A 106 6.51 -43.87 26.41
N LEU A 107 6.74 -44.43 25.22
CA LEU A 107 5.74 -45.06 24.38
C LEU A 107 6.00 -46.56 24.28
N ASP A 108 4.97 -47.34 24.56
CA ASP A 108 4.97 -48.79 24.38
C ASP A 108 4.93 -49.18 22.89
N PRO A 109 5.16 -50.46 22.57
CA PRO A 109 5.11 -50.94 21.20
C PRO A 109 3.78 -50.63 20.50
N GLY A 110 3.84 -49.90 19.39
CA GLY A 110 2.64 -49.51 18.63
C GLY A 110 1.81 -48.39 19.28
N GLU A 111 2.23 -47.84 20.42
CA GLU A 111 1.51 -46.77 21.10
C GLU A 111 1.62 -45.45 20.33
N SER A 112 0.52 -44.69 20.32
CA SER A 112 0.51 -43.31 19.85
C SER A 112 -0.14 -42.41 20.89
N ILE A 113 0.45 -41.24 21.10
CA ILE A 113 -0.11 -40.20 21.96
C ILE A 113 -0.35 -38.94 21.15
N THR A 114 -1.44 -38.26 21.45
CA THR A 114 -1.76 -36.94 20.92
C THR A 114 -1.87 -35.97 22.08
N ARG A 115 -1.24 -34.81 21.94
CA ARG A 115 -1.27 -33.72 22.91
C ARG A 115 -1.50 -32.40 22.19
N SER A 116 -1.93 -31.39 22.93
CA SER A 116 -2.16 -30.06 22.36
C SER A 116 -1.82 -28.91 23.29
N ALA A 117 -1.30 -27.83 22.73
CA ALA A 117 -1.17 -26.54 23.42
C ALA A 117 -2.10 -25.53 22.75
N GLU A 118 -3.02 -24.95 23.51
CA GLU A 118 -3.94 -23.91 23.06
C GLU A 118 -3.40 -22.53 23.44
N MET A 119 -3.42 -21.61 22.49
CA MET A 119 -2.93 -20.24 22.63
C MET A 119 -3.97 -19.23 22.16
N VAL A 120 -3.87 -18.02 22.72
CA VAL A 120 -4.65 -16.84 22.33
C VAL A 120 -4.16 -16.32 20.98
N ASP A 121 -5.10 -15.85 20.15
CA ASP A 121 -4.77 -15.19 18.89
C ASP A 121 -4.31 -13.75 19.09
N ILE A 122 -2.99 -13.61 19.05
CA ILE A 122 -2.25 -12.36 19.15
C ILE A 122 -1.73 -11.87 17.78
N TRP A 123 -1.91 -12.64 16.70
CA TRP A 123 -1.38 -12.33 15.37
C TRP A 123 -2.39 -11.62 14.48
N ASN A 124 -3.07 -10.65 15.08
CA ASN A 124 -4.03 -9.80 14.39
C ASN A 124 -3.85 -8.36 14.85
N ILE A 125 -3.77 -7.43 13.90
CA ILE A 125 -3.83 -6.00 14.19
C ILE A 125 -5.32 -5.64 14.33
N PRO A 126 -5.73 -5.07 15.49
CA PRO A 126 -7.13 -4.73 15.74
C PRO A 126 -7.69 -3.76 14.69
N GLU A 127 -8.92 -4.00 14.23
CA GLU A 127 -9.55 -3.14 13.20
C GLU A 127 -9.80 -1.71 13.70
N ASP A 128 -10.04 -1.54 15.01
CA ASP A 128 -10.19 -0.25 15.67
C ASP A 128 -8.88 0.54 15.69
N GLU A 129 -7.74 -0.13 15.90
CA GLU A 129 -6.42 0.50 15.79
C GLU A 129 -6.21 1.05 14.37
N ILE A 130 -6.52 0.25 13.34
CA ILE A 130 -6.43 0.66 11.93
C ILE A 130 -7.38 1.83 11.64
N GLY A 131 -8.59 1.78 12.18
CA GLY A 131 -9.58 2.86 12.06
C GLY A 131 -9.10 4.17 12.68
N ASN A 132 -8.45 4.12 13.84
CA ASN A 132 -7.90 5.29 14.52
C ASN A 132 -6.77 5.95 13.71
N TYR A 133 -5.89 5.16 13.08
CA TYR A 133 -4.88 5.71 12.17
C TYR A 133 -5.52 6.37 10.95
N SER A 134 -6.53 5.74 10.34
CA SER A 134 -7.25 6.32 9.20
C SER A 134 -7.89 7.66 9.55
N ALA A 135 -8.56 7.75 10.71
CA ALA A 135 -9.15 9.01 11.20
C ALA A 135 -8.09 10.09 11.45
N THR A 136 -6.93 9.71 12.00
CA THR A 136 -5.82 10.65 12.23
C THR A 136 -5.26 11.19 10.90
N LEU A 137 -5.14 10.35 9.87
CA LEU A 137 -4.74 10.79 8.53
C LEU A 137 -5.73 11.80 7.93
N ASP A 138 -7.04 11.55 8.09
CA ASP A 138 -8.08 12.47 7.64
C ASP A 138 -7.97 13.85 8.31
N GLU A 139 -7.73 13.87 9.63
CA GLU A 139 -7.54 15.10 10.40
C GLU A 139 -6.31 15.89 9.92
N LEU A 140 -5.16 15.22 9.76
CA LEU A 140 -3.92 15.86 9.33
C LEU A 140 -4.03 16.45 7.92
N VAL A 141 -4.68 15.75 6.98
CA VAL A 141 -4.92 16.29 5.64
C VAL A 141 -5.92 17.44 5.67
N GLY A 142 -6.94 17.37 6.54
CA GLY A 142 -7.88 18.47 6.76
C GLY A 142 -7.15 19.77 7.13
N ALA A 143 -6.15 19.68 8.02
CA ALA A 143 -5.32 20.83 8.40
C ALA A 143 -4.45 21.40 7.26
N LEU A 144 -4.14 20.60 6.24
CA LEU A 144 -3.27 20.97 5.12
C LEU A 144 -4.03 21.37 3.84
N THR A 145 -5.36 21.25 3.82
CA THR A 145 -6.19 21.37 2.59
C THR A 145 -6.05 22.73 1.88
N ASN A 146 -5.82 23.81 2.63
CA ASN A 146 -5.66 25.17 2.09
C ASN A 146 -4.20 25.66 2.09
N THR A 147 -3.24 24.74 2.12
CA THR A 147 -1.82 25.04 2.20
C THR A 147 -1.11 24.64 0.90
N PRO A 148 0.12 25.13 0.64
CA PRO A 148 0.95 24.65 -0.47
C PRO A 148 1.22 23.13 -0.41
N TYR A 149 1.10 22.52 0.76
CA TYR A 149 1.33 21.09 1.00
C TYR A 149 0.11 20.21 0.68
N ALA A 150 -1.03 20.77 0.30
CA ALA A 150 -2.28 20.02 0.11
C ALA A 150 -2.12 18.81 -0.85
N ALA A 151 -1.45 19.00 -1.99
CA ALA A 151 -1.23 17.93 -2.96
C ALA A 151 -0.35 16.80 -2.39
N GLN A 152 0.73 17.14 -1.69
CA GLN A 152 1.60 16.16 -1.03
C GLN A 152 0.85 15.41 0.08
N ALA A 153 0.02 16.13 0.83
CA ALA A 153 -0.77 15.56 1.91
C ALA A 153 -1.77 14.51 1.41
N ILE A 154 -2.44 14.78 0.29
CA ILE A 154 -3.38 13.84 -0.35
C ILE A 154 -2.65 12.57 -0.81
N THR A 155 -1.45 12.69 -1.39
CA THR A 155 -0.65 11.53 -1.81
C THR A 155 -0.28 10.67 -0.61
N LEU A 156 0.31 11.25 0.44
CA LEU A 156 0.70 10.54 1.65
C LEU A 156 -0.48 9.83 2.32
N LYS A 157 -1.64 10.49 2.40
CA LYS A 157 -2.87 9.88 2.91
C LYS A 157 -3.31 8.71 2.06
N THR A 158 -3.32 8.86 0.74
CA THR A 158 -3.78 7.80 -0.18
C THR A 158 -2.89 6.57 -0.04
N ASP A 159 -1.57 6.76 -0.02
CA ASP A 159 -0.61 5.67 0.14
C ASP A 159 -0.78 4.96 1.48
N ALA A 160 -0.90 5.72 2.58
CA ALA A 160 -1.11 5.17 3.91
C ALA A 160 -2.44 4.40 4.01
N GLN A 161 -3.52 4.95 3.46
CA GLN A 161 -4.83 4.28 3.44
C GLN A 161 -4.81 3.00 2.60
N LEU A 162 -4.08 2.96 1.49
CA LEU A 162 -3.92 1.74 0.70
C LEU A 162 -3.19 0.66 1.49
N ARG A 163 -2.17 1.01 2.28
CA ARG A 163 -1.46 0.06 3.16
C ARG A 163 -2.37 -0.46 4.27
N LEU A 164 -3.06 0.43 4.97
CA LEU A 164 -4.01 0.06 6.02
C LEU A 164 -5.12 -0.87 5.51
N ASN A 165 -5.68 -0.57 4.33
CA ASN A 165 -6.68 -1.44 3.69
C ASN A 165 -6.09 -2.81 3.29
N ARG A 166 -4.85 -2.83 2.82
CA ARG A 166 -4.15 -4.07 2.47
C ARG A 166 -3.95 -4.96 3.70
N ILE A 167 -3.62 -4.39 4.86
CA ILE A 167 -3.54 -5.12 6.13
C ILE A 167 -4.87 -5.83 6.42
N LEU A 168 -5.99 -5.08 6.40
CA LEU A 168 -7.32 -5.64 6.66
C LEU A 168 -7.68 -6.80 5.72
N ILE A 169 -7.38 -6.65 4.43
CA ILE A 169 -7.64 -7.67 3.42
C ILE A 169 -6.78 -8.91 3.67
N ARG A 170 -5.47 -8.74 3.92
CA ARG A 170 -4.55 -9.85 4.16
C ARG A 170 -4.90 -10.63 5.42
N GLN A 171 -5.25 -9.95 6.52
CA GLN A 171 -5.67 -10.61 7.77
C GLN A 171 -6.92 -11.47 7.55
N LYS A 172 -7.86 -11.02 6.73
CA LYS A 172 -9.08 -11.79 6.39
C LYS A 172 -8.80 -12.96 5.45
N GLN A 173 -7.71 -12.90 4.69
CA GLN A 173 -7.28 -13.95 3.77
C GLN A 173 -6.32 -14.96 4.41
N ALA A 174 -5.74 -14.65 5.56
CA ALA A 174 -4.96 -15.61 6.33
C ALA A 174 -5.92 -16.69 6.83
N VAL A 175 -5.63 -17.93 6.45
CA VAL A 175 -6.46 -19.09 6.81
C VAL A 175 -5.71 -19.93 7.83
N THR A 176 -4.50 -20.41 7.51
CA THR A 176 -3.74 -21.26 8.44
C THR A 176 -2.97 -20.44 9.47
N PRO A 177 -2.68 -20.97 10.66
CA PRO A 177 -1.90 -20.24 11.68
C PRO A 177 -0.50 -19.84 11.20
N GLU A 178 0.13 -20.64 10.35
CA GLU A 178 1.40 -20.28 9.72
C GLU A 178 1.22 -19.08 8.77
N GLN A 179 0.11 -19.03 8.04
CA GLN A 179 -0.25 -17.86 7.24
C GLN A 179 -0.55 -16.66 8.12
N HIS A 180 -1.24 -16.82 9.24
CA HIS A 180 -1.48 -15.73 10.19
C HIS A 180 -0.18 -15.16 10.72
N LEU A 181 0.76 -16.01 11.12
CA LEU A 181 2.09 -15.57 11.60
C LEU A 181 2.84 -14.80 10.51
N GLN A 182 2.90 -15.34 9.29
CA GLN A 182 3.55 -14.68 8.17
C GLN A 182 2.88 -13.33 7.83
N VAL A 183 1.55 -13.35 7.68
CA VAL A 183 0.74 -12.16 7.37
C VAL A 183 0.89 -11.11 8.47
N TYR A 184 0.96 -11.50 9.73
CA TYR A 184 1.17 -10.58 10.83
C TYR A 184 2.54 -9.91 10.76
N ALA A 185 3.61 -10.66 10.47
CA ALA A 185 4.94 -10.09 10.29
C ALA A 185 4.98 -9.09 9.12
N GLU A 186 4.37 -9.44 7.99
CA GLU A 186 4.24 -8.55 6.83
C GLU A 186 3.40 -7.31 7.15
N ASN A 187 2.29 -7.49 7.87
CA ASN A 187 1.38 -6.40 8.23
C ASN A 187 2.00 -5.44 9.24
N ARG A 188 2.84 -5.93 10.16
CA ARG A 188 3.62 -5.03 11.04
C ARG A 188 4.51 -4.10 10.22
N ALA A 189 5.21 -4.64 9.20
CA ALA A 189 6.05 -3.83 8.34
C ALA A 189 5.23 -2.79 7.55
N GLU A 190 4.07 -3.18 7.01
CA GLU A 190 3.16 -2.25 6.32
C GLU A 190 2.57 -1.19 7.25
N LEU A 191 2.25 -1.56 8.51
CA LEU A 191 1.75 -0.62 9.51
C LEU A 191 2.81 0.41 9.89
N GLU A 192 4.06 -0.01 10.08
CA GLU A 192 5.18 0.91 10.36
C GLU A 192 5.43 1.86 9.17
N ALA A 193 5.29 1.38 7.93
CA ALA A 193 5.37 2.25 6.76
C ALA A 193 4.24 3.30 6.75
N ALA A 194 2.99 2.90 7.04
CA ALA A 194 1.87 3.82 7.15
C ALA A 194 2.04 4.85 8.29
N LYS A 195 2.62 4.44 9.43
CA LYS A 195 2.99 5.35 10.52
C LYS A 195 4.04 6.36 10.10
N SER A 196 5.04 5.93 9.33
CA SER A 196 6.06 6.84 8.78
C SER A 196 5.44 7.90 7.87
N GLU A 197 4.51 7.51 6.99
CA GLU A 197 3.76 8.44 6.12
C GLU A 197 2.91 9.42 6.94
N MET A 198 2.29 8.95 8.03
CA MET A 198 1.57 9.80 8.98
C MET A 198 2.49 10.78 9.71
N ASP A 199 3.70 10.37 10.09
CA ASP A 199 4.68 11.25 10.72
C ASP A 199 5.22 12.30 9.74
N GLU A 200 5.34 11.98 8.46
CA GLU A 200 5.62 12.96 7.41
C GLU A 200 4.49 13.99 7.30
N LEU A 201 3.22 13.56 7.31
CA LEU A 201 2.08 14.47 7.37
C LEU A 201 2.13 15.39 8.59
N ARG A 202 2.45 14.84 9.78
CA ARG A 202 2.61 15.64 11.01
C ARG A 202 3.70 16.69 10.87
N LYS A 203 4.83 16.35 10.22
CA LYS A 203 5.90 17.32 9.93
C LYS A 203 5.43 18.44 9.00
N LEU A 204 4.65 18.13 7.97
CA LEU A 204 4.05 19.14 7.08
C LEU A 204 3.08 20.06 7.84
N VAL A 205 2.23 19.50 8.70
CA VAL A 205 1.33 20.29 9.57
C VAL A 205 2.14 21.23 10.49
N ALA A 206 3.21 20.72 11.11
CA ALA A 206 4.07 21.50 11.97
C ALA A 206 4.82 22.62 11.22
N ALA A 207 5.33 22.33 10.01
CA ALA A 207 5.99 23.31 9.16
C ALA A 207 5.03 24.45 8.78
N ASN A 208 3.80 24.11 8.36
CA ASN A 208 2.76 25.09 8.07
C ASN A 208 2.39 25.93 9.32
N GLY A 209 2.36 25.31 10.51
CA GLY A 209 2.15 26.03 11.78
C GLY A 209 3.29 26.98 12.16
N ALA A 210 4.54 26.61 11.89
CA ALA A 210 5.72 27.44 12.14
C ALA A 210 5.79 28.65 11.19
N GLU A 211 5.46 28.47 9.92
CA GLU A 211 5.35 29.56 8.94
C GLU A 211 4.21 30.53 9.30
N ALA A 212 3.08 30.00 9.79
CA ALA A 212 1.98 30.82 10.31
C ALA A 212 2.33 31.58 11.60
N GLY A 213 3.28 31.08 12.41
CA GLY A 213 3.76 31.71 13.65
C GLY A 213 4.75 32.86 13.43
N LEU A 214 5.60 32.77 12.40
CA LEU A 214 6.56 33.81 12.03
C LEU A 214 5.97 34.92 11.14
N GLY A 215 4.83 34.66 10.48
CA GLY A 215 4.14 35.62 9.60
C GLY A 215 2.94 36.33 10.23
N ARG A 216 2.58 36.07 11.50
CA ARG A 216 1.40 36.65 12.19
C ARG A 216 1.54 38.12 12.61
N GLY A 217 2.39 38.86 11.91
CA GLY A 217 2.40 40.32 11.88
C GLY A 217 2.14 40.80 10.46
N ILE A 218 0.95 40.52 9.92
CA ILE A 218 0.11 41.34 9.02
C ILE A 218 -0.99 40.40 8.52
N ALA A 219 -2.24 40.74 8.83
CA ALA A 219 -3.40 40.15 8.20
C ALA A 219 -3.33 40.37 6.69
N THR A 220 -3.04 39.33 5.90
CA THR A 220 -3.24 39.36 4.45
C THR A 220 -4.34 38.38 4.07
N SER A 221 -5.52 38.96 3.88
CA SER A 221 -6.62 38.43 3.10
C SER A 221 -6.12 37.67 1.85
N THR A 222 -6.78 36.56 1.55
CA THR A 222 -6.68 35.71 0.34
C THR A 222 -6.71 36.44 -1.01
N LEU A 223 -6.94 37.76 -1.03
CA LEU A 223 -6.87 38.62 -2.20
C LEU A 223 -5.43 38.96 -2.64
N LEU A 224 -4.45 39.00 -1.73
CA LEU A 224 -3.08 39.41 -2.08
C LEU A 224 -2.23 38.28 -2.68
N THR A 225 -2.52 37.01 -2.36
CA THR A 225 -1.83 35.87 -2.99
C THR A 225 -2.22 35.69 -4.46
N ILE A 226 -3.48 35.95 -4.80
CA ILE A 226 -3.96 35.94 -6.20
C ILE A 226 -3.34 37.09 -6.99
N LEU A 227 -3.27 38.30 -6.42
CA LEU A 227 -2.62 39.44 -7.09
C LEU A 227 -1.09 39.25 -7.21
N GLY A 228 -0.45 38.63 -6.22
CA GLY A 228 0.98 38.30 -6.25
C GLY A 228 1.31 37.29 -7.36
N ALA A 229 0.50 36.24 -7.53
CA ALA A 229 0.69 35.25 -8.59
C ALA A 229 0.49 35.86 -9.99
N VAL A 230 -0.48 36.76 -10.15
CA VAL A 230 -0.71 37.49 -11.41
C VAL A 230 0.43 38.45 -11.73
N ALA A 231 0.97 39.18 -10.74
CA ALA A 231 2.11 40.07 -10.95
C ALA A 231 3.38 39.32 -11.38
N ILE A 232 3.62 38.12 -10.83
CA ILE A 232 4.75 37.26 -11.21
C ILE A 232 4.61 36.77 -12.65
N LEU A 233 3.41 36.37 -13.08
CA LEU A 233 3.15 35.94 -14.46
C LEU A 233 3.32 37.09 -15.46
N VAL A 234 2.87 38.30 -15.12
CA VAL A 234 3.05 39.50 -15.96
C VAL A 234 4.52 39.90 -16.08
N ALA A 235 5.29 39.85 -14.98
CA ALA A 235 6.72 40.11 -15.00
C ALA A 235 7.46 39.06 -15.85
N PHE A 236 7.09 37.78 -15.76
CA PHE A 236 7.68 36.71 -16.55
C PHE A 236 7.39 36.87 -18.04
N ALA A 237 6.15 37.24 -18.40
CA ALA A 237 5.78 37.56 -19.78
C ALA A 237 6.54 38.78 -20.32
N ALA A 238 6.75 39.82 -19.50
CA ALA A 238 7.52 41.00 -19.88
C ALA A 238 9.02 40.68 -20.11
N VAL A 239 9.62 39.79 -19.32
CA VAL A 239 11.01 39.33 -19.54
C VAL A 239 11.12 38.46 -20.80
N ILE A 240 10.14 37.59 -21.08
CA ILE A 240 10.09 36.82 -22.33
C ILE A 240 9.92 37.75 -23.54
N TYR A 241 9.08 38.78 -23.43
CA TYR A 241 8.88 39.78 -24.47
C TYR A 241 10.14 40.62 -24.72
N ALA A 242 10.77 41.13 -23.65
CA ALA A 242 12.00 41.92 -23.75
C ALA A 242 13.20 41.11 -24.26
N SER A 243 13.29 39.82 -23.90
CA SER A 243 14.34 38.93 -24.41
C SER A 243 14.13 38.54 -25.88
N ARG A 244 12.87 38.41 -26.35
CA ARG A 244 12.56 38.30 -27.78
C ARG A 244 12.91 39.57 -28.55
N GLN A 245 12.66 40.75 -27.99
CA GLN A 245 12.94 42.02 -28.65
C GLN A 245 14.45 42.28 -28.80
N ARG A 246 15.28 41.85 -27.83
CA ARG A 246 16.74 41.92 -27.94
C ARG A 246 17.30 40.99 -29.02
N ARG A 247 16.71 39.81 -29.23
CA ARG A 247 17.10 38.89 -30.33
C ARG A 247 16.80 39.44 -31.73
N ASN A 248 15.91 40.42 -31.87
CA ASN A 248 15.57 41.04 -33.14
C ASN A 248 16.45 42.25 -33.53
N ASN A 249 17.30 42.74 -32.61
CA ASN A 249 18.06 43.99 -32.81
C ASN A 249 19.57 43.79 -33.00
N GLU A 250 20.06 42.56 -33.17
CA GLU A 250 21.46 42.36 -33.61
C GLU A 250 21.58 42.64 -35.12
N PRO A 251 22.38 43.63 -35.56
CA PRO A 251 22.61 43.87 -36.98
C PRO A 251 23.42 42.69 -37.55
N ARG A 252 22.75 41.87 -38.38
CA ARG A 252 23.39 40.78 -39.12
C ARG A 252 24.37 41.36 -40.14
N ARG A 253 25.63 40.94 -40.04
CA ARG A 253 26.62 41.11 -41.11
C ARG A 253 26.09 40.46 -42.38
N GLU A 254 26.00 41.25 -43.45
CA GLU A 254 25.64 40.75 -44.78
C GLU A 254 26.74 39.83 -45.30
N VAL A 255 26.37 38.59 -45.61
CA VAL A 255 27.15 37.69 -46.46
C VAL A 255 26.43 37.65 -47.81
N PRO A 256 27.09 37.95 -48.94
CA PRO A 256 26.43 37.99 -50.23
C PRO A 256 25.97 36.57 -50.62
N VAL A 257 24.68 36.41 -50.88
CA VAL A 257 24.05 35.13 -51.22
C VAL A 257 23.79 35.08 -52.73
N SER A 258 24.18 33.96 -53.35
CA SER A 258 23.99 33.64 -54.79
C SER A 258 22.52 33.71 -55.23
N PRO A 259 22.24 34.12 -56.50
CA PRO A 259 20.89 34.31 -57.04
C PRO A 259 19.96 33.07 -56.97
N GLU A 260 20.50 31.86 -56.84
CA GLU A 260 19.69 30.64 -56.69
C GLU A 260 18.97 30.53 -55.33
N VAL A 261 19.53 31.12 -54.27
CA VAL A 261 18.91 31.11 -52.93
C VAL A 261 17.81 32.17 -52.81
N HIS A 262 17.84 33.19 -53.67
CA HIS A 262 16.83 34.26 -53.67
C HIS A 262 15.45 33.74 -54.10
N GLY A 263 15.41 32.79 -55.06
CA GLY A 263 14.20 32.10 -55.47
C GLY A 263 13.60 31.24 -54.36
N LEU A 264 14.42 30.44 -53.67
CA LEU A 264 13.98 29.59 -52.55
C LEU A 264 13.55 30.40 -51.32
N LEU A 265 14.17 31.56 -51.08
CA LEU A 265 13.77 32.46 -50.00
C LEU A 265 12.42 33.14 -50.26
N LEU A 266 12.09 33.43 -51.51
CA LEU A 266 10.78 33.97 -51.91
C LEU A 266 9.68 32.91 -51.77
N GLU A 267 9.96 31.68 -52.18
CA GLU A 267 9.04 30.55 -52.03
C GLU A 267 8.80 30.19 -50.56
N LEU A 268 9.85 30.23 -49.73
CA LEU A 268 9.74 30.04 -48.27
C LEU A 268 9.08 31.23 -47.55
N LYS A 269 9.23 32.47 -48.06
CA LYS A 269 8.51 33.64 -47.53
C LYS A 269 7.02 33.57 -47.82
N GLN A 270 6.65 33.13 -49.03
CA GLN A 270 5.24 32.92 -49.40
C GLN A 270 4.62 31.79 -48.58
N ARG A 271 5.30 30.64 -48.44
CA ARG A 271 4.83 29.55 -47.56
C ARG A 271 4.73 29.96 -46.09
N ARG A 272 5.65 30.80 -45.59
CA ARG A 272 5.63 31.27 -44.19
C ARG A 272 4.55 32.34 -43.94
N GLN A 273 4.25 33.21 -44.92
CA GLN A 273 3.12 34.15 -44.82
C GLN A 273 1.76 33.45 -44.91
N GLU A 274 1.66 32.31 -45.60
CA GLU A 274 0.47 31.44 -45.59
C GLU A 274 0.30 30.70 -44.25
N GLU A 275 1.39 30.34 -43.56
CA GLU A 275 1.34 29.72 -42.22
C GLU A 275 1.14 30.73 -41.07
N GLU A 276 1.61 31.98 -41.20
CA GLU A 276 1.49 33.02 -40.14
C GLU A 276 0.12 33.73 -40.10
N THR A 277 -0.78 33.48 -41.07
CA THR A 277 -2.14 34.08 -41.09
C THR A 277 -3.25 33.14 -40.62
N ALA A 278 -2.94 31.88 -40.28
CA ALA A 278 -3.91 30.95 -39.72
C ALA A 278 -3.65 30.77 -38.22
N GLY A 279 -4.52 31.36 -37.38
CA GLY A 279 -4.59 31.04 -35.95
C GLY A 279 -4.69 29.52 -35.70
N VAL A 280 -4.56 29.10 -34.43
CA VAL A 280 -4.42 27.68 -34.02
C VAL A 280 -5.23 26.75 -34.93
N PRO A 281 -4.58 25.86 -35.71
CA PRO A 281 -5.26 25.09 -36.75
C PRO A 281 -6.48 24.36 -36.18
N GLU A 282 -7.61 24.42 -36.89
CA GLU A 282 -8.88 23.81 -36.43
C GLU A 282 -8.73 22.34 -36.05
N LYS A 283 -7.85 21.61 -36.77
CA LYS A 283 -7.49 20.23 -36.46
C LYS A 283 -6.89 20.10 -35.05
N THR A 284 -5.99 21.01 -34.68
CA THR A 284 -5.34 21.09 -33.37
C THR A 284 -6.34 21.48 -32.27
N LYS A 285 -7.22 22.46 -32.53
CA LYS A 285 -8.30 22.82 -31.58
C LYS A 285 -9.20 21.63 -31.27
N ARG A 286 -9.58 20.86 -32.30
CA ARG A 286 -10.43 19.66 -32.17
C ARG A 286 -9.73 18.53 -31.43
N GLU A 287 -8.44 18.31 -31.67
CA GLU A 287 -7.67 17.26 -31.01
C GLU A 287 -7.47 17.55 -29.52
N ILE A 288 -7.15 18.81 -29.17
CA ILE A 288 -7.07 19.27 -27.78
C ILE A 288 -8.43 19.14 -27.09
N THR A 289 -9.51 19.60 -27.72
CA THR A 289 -10.86 19.50 -27.15
C THR A 289 -11.26 18.04 -26.92
N ARG A 290 -10.96 17.14 -27.85
CA ARG A 290 -11.26 15.71 -27.72
C ARG A 290 -10.44 15.06 -26.60
N SER A 291 -9.16 15.40 -26.49
CA SER A 291 -8.28 14.88 -25.43
C SER A 291 -8.76 15.30 -24.05
N VAL A 292 -9.05 16.60 -23.87
CA VAL A 292 -9.50 17.15 -22.58
C VAL A 292 -10.87 16.60 -22.19
N LEU A 293 -11.85 16.57 -23.10
CA LEU A 293 -13.18 15.99 -22.78
C LEU A 293 -13.13 14.47 -22.54
N GLY A 294 -12.20 13.76 -23.20
CA GLY A 294 -11.95 12.36 -22.95
C GLY A 294 -11.44 12.11 -21.54
N GLU A 295 -10.53 12.95 -21.05
CA GLU A 295 -10.01 12.89 -19.69
C GLU A 295 -11.08 13.23 -18.64
N VAL A 296 -11.89 14.27 -18.90
CA VAL A 296 -13.02 14.63 -18.04
C VAL A 296 -14.00 13.45 -17.91
N ARG A 297 -14.30 12.75 -19.01
CA ARG A 297 -15.16 11.56 -18.97
C ARG A 297 -14.51 10.39 -18.25
N ARG A 298 -13.19 10.17 -18.39
CA ARG A 298 -12.46 9.11 -17.65
C ARG A 298 -12.50 9.31 -16.14
N ARG A 299 -12.61 10.55 -15.68
CA ARG A 299 -12.73 10.91 -14.26
C ARG A 299 -14.16 10.87 -13.72
N GLY A 300 -15.11 10.37 -14.50
CA GLY A 300 -16.49 10.15 -14.05
C GLY A 300 -17.41 11.37 -14.13
N PHE A 301 -16.95 12.50 -14.66
CA PHE A 301 -17.80 13.67 -14.90
C PHE A 301 -18.78 13.40 -16.06
N ALA A 302 -20.04 13.80 -15.91
CA ALA A 302 -21.10 13.57 -16.88
C ALA A 302 -22.07 14.76 -16.95
N GLY A 303 -22.88 14.82 -18.01
CA GLY A 303 -23.94 15.82 -18.12
C GLY A 303 -23.43 17.26 -18.21
N GLU A 304 -23.86 18.11 -17.26
CA GLU A 304 -23.64 19.57 -17.27
C GLU A 304 -22.16 19.96 -17.11
N ASP A 305 -21.35 19.13 -16.44
CA ASP A 305 -19.92 19.39 -16.24
C ASP A 305 -19.13 19.30 -17.54
N ILE A 306 -19.50 18.37 -18.43
CA ILE A 306 -18.89 18.24 -19.76
C ILE A 306 -19.29 19.43 -20.65
N ALA A 307 -20.50 19.96 -20.46
CA ALA A 307 -20.97 21.15 -21.19
C ALA A 307 -20.16 22.39 -20.77
N ARG A 308 -20.02 22.64 -19.46
CA ARG A 308 -19.18 23.75 -18.96
C ARG A 308 -17.72 23.63 -19.37
N ALA A 309 -17.13 22.44 -19.32
CA ALA A 309 -15.75 22.23 -19.77
C ALA A 309 -15.58 22.58 -21.25
N ARG A 310 -16.57 22.25 -22.09
CA ARG A 310 -16.56 22.60 -23.52
C ARG A 310 -16.65 24.11 -23.74
N ASP A 311 -17.47 24.80 -22.97
CA ASP A 311 -17.67 26.25 -23.11
C ASP A 311 -16.42 27.03 -22.68
N ILE A 312 -15.76 26.61 -21.58
CA ILE A 312 -14.49 27.19 -21.13
C ILE A 312 -13.39 26.99 -22.18
N ILE A 313 -13.29 25.78 -22.76
CA ILE A 313 -12.29 25.50 -23.82
C ILE A 313 -12.54 26.40 -25.04
N ARG A 314 -13.80 26.63 -25.40
CA ARG A 314 -14.17 27.53 -26.49
C ARG A 314 -13.78 28.98 -26.18
N GLU A 315 -14.10 29.48 -24.99
CA GLU A 315 -13.75 30.85 -24.56
C GLU A 315 -12.23 31.10 -24.58
N ILE A 316 -11.44 30.10 -24.17
CA ILE A 316 -9.98 30.15 -24.24
C ILE A 316 -9.51 30.23 -25.70
N PHE A 317 -10.05 29.41 -26.59
CA PHE A 317 -9.65 29.45 -28.01
C PHE A 317 -10.08 30.73 -28.72
N ASP A 318 -11.20 31.32 -28.31
CA ASP A 318 -11.71 32.58 -28.87
C ASP A 318 -10.90 33.79 -28.35
N SER A 319 -10.36 33.73 -27.13
CA SER A 319 -9.43 34.75 -26.61
C SER A 319 -8.02 34.73 -27.24
N LEU A 320 -7.70 33.65 -27.95
CA LEU A 320 -6.39 33.40 -28.58
C LEU A 320 -6.39 33.68 -30.09
N ALA A 321 -7.55 34.04 -30.66
CA ALA A 321 -7.73 34.43 -32.05
C ALA A 321 -7.73 35.97 -32.16
#